data_AF-A0A9W9DST1-F1
#
_entry.id   AF-A0A9W9DST1-F1
#
_cell.length_a   1.000
_cell.length_b   1.000
_cell.length_c   1.000
_cell.angle_alpha   90.00
_cell.angle_beta   90.00
_cell.angle_gamma   90.00
#
_symmetry.space_group_name_H-M   'P 1'
#
loop_
_entity.id
_entity.type
_entity.pdbx_description
1 polymer ?
#
loop_
_entity_poly.entity_id
_entity_poly.type
_entity_poly.pdbx_seq_one_letter_code
_entity_poly.pdbx_strand_id
1 'polypeptide(L)'
;MHLSKTMIKDLNSLPIRYFNQTTASTNTVLQNAYRVVFGGEFVFDAWFEDFLLGLGTPCPTLLNSAKDRFSSVVKLEDISESTFRLRSFAWAISGVPRRILDYLKLEVYLVEDDDAQYGPGEEHSASLRQEYLRHGTCSFRTCLREMRIPASYLIRLLNANYSPQSEPATAYQAIHNWLLLQILEAIGDYTII
;
A
#
# COMPACT_ATOMS: atom_id res chain seq x y z
N MET A 1 -30.98 -1.49 -18.62
CA MET A 1 -30.37 -0.87 -17.43
C MET A 1 -28.98 -0.39 -17.82
N HIS A 2 -28.83 0.90 -18.16
CA HIS A 2 -27.54 1.51 -18.48
C HIS A 2 -26.81 1.83 -17.17
N LEU A 3 -25.89 0.96 -16.75
CA LEU A 3 -24.92 1.29 -15.73
C LEU A 3 -23.96 2.32 -16.33
N SER A 4 -24.09 3.57 -15.88
CA SER A 4 -23.11 4.63 -16.14
C SER A 4 -21.73 4.13 -15.69
N LYS A 5 -20.78 4.06 -16.62
CA LYS A 5 -19.41 3.61 -16.36
C LYS A 5 -18.65 4.74 -15.66
N THR A 6 -18.64 4.77 -14.33
CA THR A 6 -17.87 5.78 -13.60
C THR A 6 -16.40 5.34 -13.58
N MET A 7 -15.53 6.04 -14.32
CA MET A 7 -14.08 5.87 -14.16
C MET A 7 -13.65 6.40 -12.79
N ILE A 8 -12.63 5.78 -12.18
CA ILE A 8 -11.91 6.34 -11.04
C ILE A 8 -11.27 7.66 -11.50
N LYS A 9 -11.75 8.78 -10.97
CA LYS A 9 -11.32 10.13 -11.35
C LYS A 9 -10.55 10.83 -10.23
N ASP A 10 -10.89 10.50 -8.99
CA ASP A 10 -10.38 11.11 -7.78
C ASP A 10 -10.62 10.18 -6.59
N LEU A 11 -10.10 10.54 -5.42
CA LEU A 11 -10.22 9.75 -4.21
C LEU A 11 -11.69 9.52 -3.79
N ASN A 12 -12.58 10.50 -4.00
CA ASN A 12 -14.00 10.39 -3.65
C ASN A 12 -14.74 9.35 -4.50
N SER A 13 -14.17 8.94 -5.63
CA SER A 13 -14.71 7.86 -6.44
C SER A 13 -14.48 6.46 -5.84
N LEU A 14 -13.71 6.32 -4.75
CA LEU A 14 -13.47 5.06 -4.05
C LEU A 14 -13.98 5.11 -2.59
N PRO A 15 -14.87 4.20 -2.18
CA PRO A 15 -15.30 4.11 -0.78
C PRO A 15 -14.27 3.36 0.08
N ILE A 16 -13.14 4.02 0.37
CA ILE A 16 -12.07 3.48 1.22
C ILE A 16 -12.41 3.70 2.70
N ARG A 17 -12.17 2.68 3.52
CA ARG A 17 -12.26 2.74 4.98
C ARG A 17 -10.91 2.41 5.57
N TYR A 18 -10.50 3.19 6.56
CA TYR A 18 -9.23 3.04 7.23
C TYR A 18 -9.44 2.57 8.66
N PHE A 19 -8.68 1.57 9.06
CA PHE A 19 -8.74 0.98 10.39
C PHE A 19 -7.34 0.94 10.99
N ASN A 20 -7.11 1.74 12.02
CA ASN A 20 -5.90 1.61 12.84
C ASN A 20 -6.17 0.57 13.94
N GLN A 21 -5.67 -0.65 13.75
CA GLN A 21 -5.82 -1.78 14.69
C GLN A 21 -4.57 -1.98 15.55
N THR A 22 -3.69 -0.99 15.62
CA THR A 22 -2.52 -1.04 16.50
C THR A 22 -2.90 -0.81 17.96
N THR A 23 -2.13 -1.43 18.86
CA THR A 23 -2.14 -1.16 20.28
C THR A 23 -1.75 0.29 20.56
N ALA A 24 -2.14 0.80 21.74
CA ALA A 24 -1.74 2.15 22.17
C ALA A 24 -0.21 2.34 22.22
N SER A 25 0.54 1.28 22.53
CA SER A 25 2.00 1.31 22.57
C SER A 25 2.59 1.47 21.17
N THR A 26 2.22 0.62 20.22
CA THR A 26 2.68 0.71 18.83
C THR A 26 2.27 2.03 18.19
N ASN A 27 1.03 2.49 18.41
CA ASN A 27 0.57 3.79 17.93
C ASN A 27 1.44 4.92 18.50
N THR A 28 1.78 4.90 19.79
CA THR A 28 2.66 5.91 20.40
C THR A 28 4.04 5.93 19.75
N VAL A 29 4.63 4.76 19.48
CA VAL A 29 5.92 4.66 18.79
C VAL A 29 5.83 5.22 17.38
N LEU A 30 4.79 4.87 16.63
CA LEU A 30 4.55 5.36 15.28
C LEU A 30 4.36 6.88 15.25
N GLN A 31 3.55 7.44 16.15
CA GLN A 31 3.35 8.89 16.29
C GLN A 31 4.67 9.61 16.54
N ASN A 32 5.49 9.09 17.47
CA ASN A 32 6.77 9.69 17.79
C ASN A 32 7.74 9.65 16.59
N ALA A 33 7.85 8.50 15.91
CA ALA A 33 8.70 8.35 14.75
C ALA A 33 8.26 9.28 13.62
N TYR A 34 6.96 9.34 13.33
CA TYR A 34 6.41 10.23 12.31
C TYR A 34 6.66 11.70 12.62
N ARG A 35 6.44 12.13 13.88
CA ARG A 35 6.66 13.51 14.31
C ARG A 35 8.12 13.93 14.19
N VAL A 36 9.07 13.04 14.50
CA VAL A 36 10.51 13.32 14.33
C VAL A 36 10.86 13.58 12.87
N VAL A 37 10.26 12.82 11.95
CA VAL A 37 10.58 12.88 10.52
C VAL A 37 9.85 14.03 9.81
N PHE A 38 8.57 14.24 10.09
CA PHE A 38 7.70 15.14 9.34
C PHE A 38 7.16 16.33 10.13
N GLY A 39 7.41 16.42 11.44
CA GLY A 39 7.05 17.57 12.26
C GLY A 39 5.55 17.71 12.59
N GLY A 40 4.75 16.64 12.47
CA GLY A 40 3.31 16.67 12.73
C GLY A 40 2.77 15.39 13.40
N GLU A 41 1.45 15.29 13.52
CA GLU A 41 0.76 14.09 14.00
C GLU A 41 0.54 13.08 12.87
N PHE A 42 0.68 11.80 13.18
CA PHE A 42 0.35 10.72 12.26
C PHE A 42 -1.17 10.50 12.25
N VAL A 43 -1.77 10.63 11.07
CA VAL A 43 -3.20 10.42 10.84
C VAL A 43 -3.31 9.39 9.72
N PHE A 44 -3.79 8.19 10.04
CA PHE A 44 -3.58 7.00 9.20
C PHE A 44 -4.26 7.11 7.82
N ASP A 45 -5.51 7.57 7.79
CA ASP A 45 -6.26 7.86 6.57
C ASP A 45 -5.55 8.94 5.75
N ALA A 46 -5.27 10.10 6.34
CA ALA A 46 -4.60 11.20 5.63
C ALA A 46 -3.22 10.79 5.07
N TRP A 47 -2.46 9.97 5.79
CA TRP A 47 -1.17 9.46 5.34
C TRP A 47 -1.29 8.54 4.12
N PHE A 48 -2.25 7.60 4.14
CA PHE A 48 -2.44 6.71 3.01
C PHE A 48 -3.03 7.44 1.81
N GLU A 49 -3.91 8.41 2.04
CA GLU A 49 -4.47 9.27 0.99
C GLU A 49 -3.41 10.14 0.32
N ASP A 50 -2.45 10.71 1.06
CA ASP A 50 -1.31 11.43 0.50
C ASP A 50 -0.50 10.52 -0.46
N PHE A 51 -0.29 9.26 -0.09
CA PHE A 51 0.33 8.29 -0.99
C PHE A 51 -0.50 8.05 -2.26
N LEU A 52 -1.81 7.83 -2.14
CA LEU A 52 -2.70 7.55 -3.27
C LEU A 52 -2.83 8.73 -4.25
N LEU A 53 -2.75 9.95 -3.73
CA LEU A 53 -2.80 11.20 -4.51
C LEU A 53 -1.42 11.60 -5.07
N GLY A 54 -0.34 10.94 -4.64
CA GLY A 54 1.00 11.19 -5.12
C GLY A 54 1.19 10.87 -6.61
N LEU A 55 2.13 11.58 -7.24
CA LEU A 55 2.42 11.47 -8.67
C LEU A 55 3.75 10.77 -8.95
N GLY A 56 3.82 10.08 -10.08
CA GLY A 56 5.06 9.50 -10.60
C GLY A 56 5.69 8.45 -9.68
N THR A 57 6.98 8.17 -9.92
CA THR A 57 7.78 7.25 -9.12
C THR A 57 8.61 8.00 -8.07
N PRO A 58 8.47 7.66 -6.77
CA PRO A 58 9.31 8.26 -5.72
C PRO A 58 10.79 7.86 -5.85
N CYS A 59 11.04 6.67 -6.41
CA CYS A 59 12.36 6.08 -6.58
C CYS A 59 12.45 5.41 -7.98
N PRO A 60 12.82 6.16 -9.04
CA PRO A 60 12.94 5.63 -10.40
C PRO A 60 13.89 4.43 -10.54
N THR A 61 15.06 4.45 -9.88
CA THR A 61 16.07 3.39 -10.03
C THR A 61 15.60 2.10 -9.36
N LEU A 62 14.97 2.23 -8.19
CA LEU A 62 14.42 1.07 -7.46
C LEU A 62 13.23 0.47 -8.21
N LEU A 63 12.33 1.31 -8.73
CA LEU A 63 11.22 0.84 -9.55
C LEU A 63 11.71 0.11 -10.80
N ASN A 64 12.70 0.67 -11.51
CA ASN A 64 13.28 0.04 -12.70
C ASN A 64 13.92 -1.32 -12.40
N SER A 65 14.54 -1.46 -11.23
CA SER A 65 15.13 -2.73 -10.78
C SER A 65 14.07 -3.78 -10.43
N ALA A 66 12.86 -3.35 -10.09
CA ALA A 66 11.73 -4.20 -9.74
C ALA A 66 10.78 -4.50 -10.91
N LYS A 67 10.92 -3.81 -12.05
CA LYS A 67 9.93 -3.80 -13.14
C LYS A 67 9.56 -5.18 -13.66
N ASP A 68 10.52 -6.10 -13.70
CA ASP A 68 10.34 -7.45 -14.25
C ASP A 68 9.51 -8.35 -13.31
N ARG A 69 9.23 -7.89 -12.08
CA ARG A 69 8.35 -8.55 -11.12
C ARG A 69 6.88 -8.19 -11.30
N PHE A 70 6.57 -7.10 -12.02
CA PHE A 70 5.19 -6.65 -12.19
C PHE A 70 4.55 -7.35 -13.39
N SER A 71 3.25 -7.64 -13.28
CA SER A 71 2.51 -8.16 -14.42
C SER A 71 2.48 -7.16 -15.57
N SER A 72 2.61 -7.64 -16.81
CA SER A 72 2.57 -6.82 -18.03
C SER A 72 1.25 -6.09 -18.24
N VAL A 73 0.21 -6.47 -17.48
CA VAL A 73 -1.09 -5.79 -17.47
C VAL A 73 -1.02 -4.41 -16.79
N VAL A 74 -0.01 -4.18 -15.95
CA VAL A 74 0.31 -2.87 -15.37
C VAL A 74 1.07 -2.04 -16.40
N LYS A 75 0.44 -0.97 -16.88
CA LYS A 75 1.05 -0.03 -17.82
C LYS A 75 1.90 1.00 -17.08
N LEU A 76 3.17 0.70 -16.85
CA LEU A 76 4.09 1.62 -16.15
C LEU A 76 4.31 2.95 -16.90
N GLU A 77 4.06 2.99 -18.21
CA GLU A 77 4.04 4.24 -19.00
C GLU A 77 3.03 5.28 -18.46
N ASP A 78 1.97 4.82 -17.78
CA ASP A 78 0.93 5.67 -17.19
C ASP A 78 1.30 6.16 -15.77
N ILE A 79 2.49 5.83 -15.23
CA ILE A 79 2.83 6.08 -13.81
C ILE A 79 2.76 7.55 -13.38
N SER A 80 2.93 8.46 -14.33
CA SER A 80 2.86 9.91 -14.10
C SER A 80 1.42 10.45 -14.11
N GLU A 81 0.42 9.65 -14.45
CA GLU A 81 -0.98 10.06 -14.39
C GLU A 81 -1.45 10.23 -12.94
N SER A 82 -2.24 11.26 -12.67
CA SER A 82 -2.72 11.60 -11.32
C SER A 82 -3.61 10.56 -10.65
N THR A 83 -4.19 9.66 -11.44
CA THR A 83 -5.03 8.56 -10.92
C THR A 83 -4.32 7.22 -10.97
N PHE A 84 -3.05 7.16 -11.37
CA PHE A 84 -2.33 5.89 -11.54
C PHE A 84 -2.30 5.06 -10.25
N ARG A 85 -1.84 5.65 -9.14
CA ARG A 85 -1.72 4.96 -7.85
C ARG A 85 -3.09 4.54 -7.32
N LEU A 86 -4.08 5.42 -7.42
CA LEU A 86 -5.45 5.15 -7.01
C LEU A 86 -6.08 3.97 -7.77
N ARG A 87 -5.93 3.94 -9.11
CA ARG A 87 -6.42 2.82 -9.94
C ARG A 87 -5.66 1.53 -9.67
N SER A 88 -4.34 1.63 -9.48
CA SER A 88 -3.48 0.48 -9.18
C SER A 88 -3.85 -0.12 -7.83
N PHE A 89 -4.02 0.71 -6.80
CA PHE A 89 -4.52 0.30 -5.49
C PHE A 89 -5.87 -0.40 -5.59
N ALA A 90 -6.84 0.22 -6.28
CA ALA A 90 -8.16 -0.36 -6.48
C ALA A 90 -8.11 -1.73 -7.16
N TRP A 91 -7.22 -1.90 -8.14
CA TRP A 91 -7.00 -3.19 -8.79
C TRP A 91 -6.36 -4.19 -7.84
N ALA A 92 -5.24 -3.84 -7.20
CA ALA A 92 -4.51 -4.71 -6.28
C ALA A 92 -5.42 -5.27 -5.18
N ILE A 93 -6.26 -4.42 -4.60
CA ILE A 93 -7.13 -4.81 -3.48
C ILE A 93 -8.42 -5.52 -3.94
N SER A 94 -8.93 -5.27 -5.14
CA SER A 94 -10.19 -5.89 -5.62
C SER A 94 -9.99 -7.08 -6.56
N GLY A 95 -8.76 -7.29 -7.03
CA GLY A 95 -8.44 -8.26 -8.08
C GLY A 95 -8.96 -7.89 -9.47
N VAL A 96 -9.68 -6.77 -9.64
CA VAL A 96 -10.28 -6.38 -10.92
C VAL A 96 -9.86 -4.97 -11.37
N PRO A 97 -9.46 -4.80 -12.65
CA PRO A 97 -8.82 -3.57 -13.09
C PRO A 97 -9.69 -2.31 -13.13
N ARG A 98 -11.04 -2.39 -13.14
CA ARG A 98 -11.82 -1.18 -13.54
C ARG A 98 -13.35 -1.17 -13.37
N ARG A 99 -14.04 -2.21 -12.88
CA ARG A 99 -15.48 -2.37 -13.25
C ARG A 99 -16.54 -2.45 -12.17
N ILE A 100 -16.22 -2.53 -10.88
CA ILE A 100 -17.27 -2.66 -9.85
C ILE A 100 -16.76 -2.02 -8.55
N LEU A 101 -16.95 -0.73 -8.34
CA LEU A 101 -16.64 -0.10 -7.04
C LEU A 101 -17.75 0.80 -6.51
N ASP A 102 -18.76 1.15 -7.32
CA ASP A 102 -19.90 1.99 -6.91
C ASP A 102 -20.66 1.46 -5.67
N TYR A 103 -20.41 0.21 -5.23
CA TYR A 103 -20.98 -0.37 -4.01
C TYR A 103 -19.99 -1.14 -3.13
N LEU A 104 -18.71 -1.25 -3.52
CA LEU A 104 -17.77 -2.17 -2.88
C LEU A 104 -16.78 -1.39 -2.03
N LYS A 105 -16.89 -1.55 -0.71
CA LYS A 105 -15.98 -0.95 0.27
C LYS A 105 -14.59 -1.57 0.15
N LEU A 106 -13.59 -0.70 0.13
CA LEU A 106 -12.18 -1.08 0.18
C LEU A 106 -11.70 -0.80 1.61
N GLU A 107 -11.03 -1.75 2.25
CA GLU A 107 -10.66 -1.63 3.66
C GLU A 107 -9.14 -1.71 3.81
N VAL A 108 -8.55 -0.69 4.43
CA VAL A 108 -7.10 -0.61 4.67
C VAL A 108 -6.87 -0.63 6.17
N TYR A 109 -6.07 -1.59 6.61
CA TYR A 109 -5.77 -1.83 8.02
C TYR A 109 -4.30 -1.55 8.29
N LEU A 110 -4.02 -0.79 9.35
CA LEU A 110 -2.72 -0.76 9.98
C LEU A 110 -2.74 -1.73 11.15
N VAL A 111 -1.88 -2.75 11.11
CA VAL A 111 -1.96 -3.91 12.01
C VAL A 111 -0.67 -4.16 12.78
N GLU A 112 -0.80 -4.89 13.87
CA GLU A 112 0.33 -5.44 14.65
C GLU A 112 0.96 -6.65 13.95
N ASP A 113 2.17 -6.99 14.38
CA ASP A 113 2.91 -8.15 13.85
C ASP A 113 2.26 -9.49 14.22
N ASP A 114 1.49 -9.53 15.31
CA ASP A 114 0.79 -10.71 15.79
C ASP A 114 -0.66 -10.83 15.28
N ASP A 115 -1.11 -9.90 14.44
CA ASP A 115 -2.45 -9.93 13.82
C ASP A 115 -2.71 -11.28 13.15
N ALA A 116 -3.79 -11.94 13.57
CA ALA A 116 -4.13 -13.29 13.14
C ALA A 116 -4.55 -13.36 11.67
N GLN A 117 -4.94 -12.24 11.08
CA GLN A 117 -5.36 -12.12 9.68
C GLN A 117 -4.23 -11.58 8.78
N TYR A 118 -3.06 -11.29 9.35
CA TYR A 118 -1.90 -10.82 8.60
C TYR A 118 -1.08 -12.00 8.04
N GLY A 119 -1.08 -12.10 6.72
CA GLY A 119 -0.42 -13.16 5.94
C GLY A 119 -1.21 -13.51 4.67
N PRO A 120 -0.71 -14.43 3.83
CA PRO A 120 -1.35 -14.77 2.55
C PRO A 120 -2.47 -15.82 2.65
N GLY A 121 -3.64 -15.54 3.27
CA GLY A 121 -4.77 -16.49 3.39
C GLY A 121 -5.21 -16.87 4.83
N GLU A 122 -5.79 -18.07 5.02
CA GLU A 122 -6.39 -18.51 6.31
C GLU A 122 -5.59 -19.61 7.05
N GLU A 123 -4.73 -20.36 6.35
CA GLU A 123 -3.90 -21.42 6.93
C GLU A 123 -2.41 -21.05 6.85
N HIS A 124 -1.81 -20.53 7.93
CA HIS A 124 -0.42 -20.05 7.89
C HIS A 124 0.49 -20.72 8.88
N SER A 125 1.64 -21.18 8.36
CA SER A 125 2.81 -21.44 9.17
C SER A 125 3.32 -20.11 9.73
N ALA A 126 3.67 -20.10 11.02
CA ALA A 126 4.29 -18.95 11.67
C ALA A 126 5.52 -18.44 10.90
N SER A 127 6.25 -19.33 10.21
CA SER A 127 7.40 -19.00 9.36
C SER A 127 7.07 -18.08 8.18
N LEU A 128 5.94 -18.30 7.49
CA LEU A 128 5.58 -17.48 6.34
C LEU A 128 5.18 -16.06 6.78
N ARG A 129 4.44 -15.94 7.89
CA ARG A 129 4.12 -14.65 8.48
C ARG A 129 5.38 -13.88 8.88
N GLN A 130 6.34 -14.56 9.51
CA GLN A 130 7.62 -13.95 9.87
C GLN A 130 8.38 -13.43 8.64
N GLU A 131 8.32 -14.15 7.52
CA GLU A 131 8.93 -13.69 6.27
C GLU A 131 8.24 -12.44 5.71
N TYR A 132 6.90 -12.40 5.72
CA TYR A 132 6.13 -11.22 5.33
C TYR A 132 6.49 -10.01 6.20
N LEU A 133 6.55 -10.20 7.52
CA LEU A 133 6.95 -9.15 8.46
C LEU A 133 8.39 -8.69 8.20
N ARG A 134 9.31 -9.62 7.97
CA ARG A 134 10.72 -9.32 7.71
C ARG A 134 10.87 -8.39 6.51
N HIS A 135 10.14 -8.68 5.44
CA HIS A 135 10.15 -7.92 4.18
C HIS A 135 9.17 -6.75 4.12
N GLY A 136 8.28 -6.60 5.11
CA GLY A 136 7.26 -5.56 5.11
C GLY A 136 6.18 -5.78 4.06
N THR A 137 5.91 -7.02 3.70
CA THR A 137 4.94 -7.33 2.65
C THR A 137 3.53 -6.96 3.11
N CYS A 138 2.80 -6.16 2.34
CA CYS A 138 1.39 -5.90 2.63
C CYS A 138 0.57 -7.16 2.32
N SER A 139 -0.36 -7.53 3.22
CA SER A 139 -1.28 -8.65 2.95
C SER A 139 -2.49 -8.11 2.20
N PHE A 140 -2.70 -8.61 0.97
CA PHE A 140 -3.87 -8.31 0.16
C PHE A 140 -4.83 -9.50 0.18
N ARG A 141 -6.09 -9.25 0.56
CA ARG A 141 -7.16 -10.25 0.56
C ARG A 141 -8.23 -9.82 -0.43
N THR A 142 -8.02 -10.11 -1.71
CA THR A 142 -8.85 -9.59 -2.81
C THR A 142 -10.33 -9.98 -2.73
N CYS A 143 -10.63 -11.18 -2.23
CA CYS A 143 -12.00 -11.63 -1.96
C CYS A 143 -12.72 -10.76 -0.92
N LEU A 144 -11.99 -10.27 0.07
CA LEU A 144 -12.50 -9.40 1.14
C LEU A 144 -12.30 -7.91 0.85
N ARG A 145 -11.45 -7.57 -0.13
CA ARG A 145 -11.05 -6.21 -0.49
C ARG A 145 -10.35 -5.50 0.66
N GLU A 146 -9.48 -6.24 1.32
CA GLU A 146 -8.67 -5.75 2.42
C GLU A 146 -7.19 -5.64 2.01
N MET A 147 -6.55 -4.59 2.49
CA MET A 147 -5.09 -4.46 2.53
C MET A 147 -4.66 -4.30 3.99
N ARG A 148 -3.72 -5.12 4.45
CA ARG A 148 -3.15 -5.04 5.80
C ARG A 148 -1.70 -4.62 5.74
N ILE A 149 -1.38 -3.52 6.43
CA ILE A 149 -0.09 -2.85 6.46
C ILE A 149 0.57 -3.15 7.82
N PRO A 150 1.77 -3.77 7.85
CA PRO A 150 2.46 -4.06 9.09
C PRO A 150 3.02 -2.76 9.70
N ALA A 151 2.53 -2.34 10.86
CA ALA A 151 2.95 -1.12 11.52
C ALA A 151 4.44 -1.12 11.86
N SER A 152 5.00 -2.27 12.26
CA SER A 152 6.42 -2.41 12.56
C SER A 152 7.34 -2.08 11.38
N TYR A 153 6.91 -2.39 10.15
CA TYR A 153 7.71 -2.08 8.96
C TYR A 153 7.64 -0.59 8.63
N LEU A 154 6.47 0.03 8.75
CA LEU A 154 6.33 1.48 8.60
C LEU A 154 7.21 2.23 9.63
N ILE A 155 7.19 1.79 10.90
CA ILE A 155 8.06 2.33 11.96
C ILE A 155 9.54 2.17 11.60
N ARG A 156 9.95 1.01 11.04
CA ARG A 156 11.33 0.80 10.58
C ARG A 156 11.70 1.77 9.46
N LEU A 157 10.82 2.00 8.48
CA LEU A 157 11.07 2.97 7.42
C LEU A 157 11.19 4.40 7.97
N LEU A 158 10.36 4.79 8.93
CA LEU A 158 10.46 6.11 9.55
C LEU A 158 11.78 6.32 10.31
N ASN A 159 12.27 5.27 10.99
CA ASN A 159 13.49 5.34 11.80
C ASN A 159 14.78 5.03 11.01
N ALA A 160 14.69 4.70 9.73
CA ALA A 160 15.86 4.39 8.92
C ALA A 160 16.69 5.65 8.62
N ASN A 161 17.98 5.45 8.38
CA ASN A 161 18.90 6.53 8.00
C ASN A 161 18.87 6.70 6.49
N TYR A 162 18.56 7.91 6.04
CA TYR A 162 18.55 8.27 4.63
C TYR A 162 19.64 9.29 4.31
N SER A 163 20.19 9.19 3.10
CA SER A 163 21.23 10.08 2.60
C SER A 163 20.74 10.75 1.31
N PRO A 164 21.03 12.04 1.08
CA PRO A 164 20.74 12.70 -0.19
C PRO A 164 21.42 12.05 -1.41
N GLN A 165 22.41 11.18 -1.19
CA GLN A 165 23.14 10.45 -2.22
C GLN A 165 22.63 9.01 -2.45
N SER A 166 21.68 8.54 -1.63
CA SER A 166 21.06 7.22 -1.77
C SER A 166 19.67 7.32 -2.38
N GLU A 167 19.15 6.20 -2.87
CA GLU A 167 17.76 6.06 -3.26
C GLU A 167 17.15 4.90 -2.46
N PRO A 168 16.15 5.14 -1.58
CA PRO A 168 15.51 6.43 -1.30
C PRO A 168 16.43 7.44 -0.58
N ALA A 169 16.22 8.73 -0.85
CA ALA A 169 16.96 9.82 -0.22
C ALA A 169 16.28 10.35 1.06
N THR A 170 15.00 10.03 1.25
CA THR A 170 14.19 10.45 2.39
C THR A 170 13.24 9.34 2.82
N ALA A 171 12.75 9.43 4.07
CA ALA A 171 11.69 8.54 4.57
C ALA A 171 10.42 8.61 3.71
N TYR A 172 10.06 9.81 3.22
CA TYR A 172 8.93 10.00 2.31
C TYR A 172 9.08 9.15 1.05
N GLN A 173 10.23 9.25 0.38
CA GLN A 173 10.52 8.46 -0.82
C GLN A 173 10.52 6.97 -0.52
N ALA A 174 11.10 6.55 0.60
CA ALA A 174 11.17 5.14 1.00
C ALA A 174 9.77 4.54 1.20
N ILE A 175 8.92 5.23 1.94
CA ILE A 175 7.55 4.80 2.25
C ILE A 175 6.71 4.78 0.99
N HIS A 176 6.74 5.85 0.19
CA HIS A 176 5.92 5.93 -1.01
C HIS A 176 6.38 4.91 -2.06
N ASN A 177 7.69 4.69 -2.19
CA ASN A 177 8.20 3.66 -3.08
C ASN A 177 7.82 2.27 -2.60
N TRP A 178 7.97 1.98 -1.31
CA TRP A 178 7.56 0.70 -0.74
C TRP A 178 6.08 0.41 -1.00
N LEU A 179 5.17 1.33 -0.65
CA LEU A 179 3.72 1.17 -0.91
C LEU A 179 3.42 0.96 -2.39
N LEU A 180 4.08 1.72 -3.28
CA LEU A 180 3.93 1.58 -4.71
C LEU A 180 4.32 0.16 -5.17
N LEU A 181 5.49 -0.33 -4.76
CA LEU A 181 5.95 -1.68 -5.11
C LEU A 181 4.98 -2.74 -4.59
N GLN A 182 4.50 -2.62 -3.35
CA GLN A 182 3.53 -3.56 -2.77
C GLN A 182 2.24 -3.65 -3.58
N ILE A 183 1.72 -2.49 -4.02
CA ILE A 183 0.50 -2.43 -4.82
C ILE A 183 0.73 -3.00 -6.22
N LEU A 184 1.85 -2.67 -6.87
CA LEU A 184 2.14 -3.13 -8.23
C LEU A 184 2.43 -4.63 -8.29
N GLU A 185 3.12 -5.18 -7.30
CA GLU A 185 3.38 -6.62 -7.18
C GLU A 185 2.09 -7.41 -6.96
N ALA A 186 1.16 -6.89 -6.15
CA ALA A 186 -0.14 -7.53 -5.94
C ALA A 186 -1.01 -7.57 -7.21
N ILE A 187 -0.76 -6.72 -8.22
CA ILE A 187 -1.43 -6.78 -9.52
C ILE A 187 -0.75 -7.84 -10.38
N GLY A 188 -1.24 -9.07 -10.30
CA GLY A 188 -0.74 -10.17 -11.14
C GLY A 188 -0.72 -11.52 -10.44
N ASP A 189 -0.49 -11.52 -9.13
CA ASP A 189 -0.43 -12.73 -8.30
C ASP A 189 -1.75 -13.52 -8.27
N TYR A 190 -2.85 -12.89 -8.69
CA TYR A 190 -4.20 -13.48 -8.72
C TYR A 190 -4.69 -13.83 -10.14
N THR A 191 -3.88 -13.58 -11.18
CA THR A 191 -4.21 -13.99 -12.55
C THR A 191 -3.90 -15.47 -12.69
N ILE A 192 -4.92 -16.30 -12.46
CA ILE A 192 -4.92 -17.73 -12.74
C ILE A 192 -4.38 -17.95 -14.18
N ILE A 193 -3.29 -18.71 -14.31
CA ILE A 193 -2.89 -19.39 -15.54
C ILE A 193 -3.78 -20.63 -15.70
#